data_AF-A0A0K0DGG8-F1
#
_entry.id   AF-A0A0K0DGG8-F1
#
_cell.length_a   1.000
_cell.length_b   1.000
_cell.length_c   1.000
_cell.angle_alpha   90.00
_cell.angle_beta   90.00
_cell.angle_gamma   90.00
#
_symmetry.space_group_name_H-M   'P 1'
#
loop_
_entity.id
_entity.type
_entity.pdbx_description
1 polymer ?
#
loop_
_entity_poly.entity_id
_entity_poly.type
_entity_poly.pdbx_seq_one_letter_code
_entity_poly.pdbx_strand_id
1 'polypeptide(L)'
;MGYPIVTVESFNSTALKITQKRYKANPKALEPKKYQHPSYGFKWNVPIWYQEGQQEVKLVWLKRVYLNEKNYFYEILRARRQSYRRFARGVHQQRSTSELQEYLPWSEAIFSLEEVVGKFGNEPESKFAKHYARSLLKTMYDQIDFSYISKHYKDDGLFFEILAAPLRANTYCYGVKEGGHSAFEKVMELYRTENVQLESGHLLRALGCHNDVTSLKTLLLLALDRNTSVIRLQDVVAVFRYVSNNPIGQEFMFNFLIERWSDIYKSLSTEHSIVVGVISACSVGIRSEQQVEQLKQLQRNGLHADEFGEFDKIIEKTEEKLNWIKKHFRKLADFFENQTTSR
;
A
#
# COMPACT_ATOMS: atom_id res chain seq x y z
N MET A 1 -7.84 8.28 -16.54
CA MET A 1 -9.20 7.80 -16.87
C MET A 1 -9.53 6.73 -15.85
N GLY A 2 -10.70 6.80 -15.21
CA GLY A 2 -11.10 5.82 -14.18
C GLY A 2 -11.60 4.49 -14.77
N TYR A 3 -12.16 3.64 -13.91
CA TYR A 3 -12.76 2.35 -14.28
C TYR A 3 -14.23 2.27 -13.80
N PRO A 4 -15.06 1.40 -14.38
CA PRO A 4 -16.44 1.20 -13.92
C PRO A 4 -16.51 0.39 -12.62
N ILE A 5 -17.42 0.77 -11.73
CA ILE A 5 -18.06 -0.16 -10.79
C ILE A 5 -19.28 -0.72 -11.49
N VAL A 6 -19.34 -2.05 -11.59
CA VAL A 6 -20.54 -2.76 -12.00
C VAL A 6 -21.31 -3.17 -10.74
N THR A 7 -22.54 -2.68 -10.61
CA THR A 7 -23.43 -3.01 -9.49
C THR A 7 -24.48 -3.99 -9.99
N VAL A 8 -24.64 -5.10 -9.28
CA VAL A 8 -25.63 -6.14 -9.55
C VAL A 8 -26.64 -6.17 -8.42
N GLU A 9 -27.91 -5.91 -8.72
CA GLU A 9 -29.01 -5.86 -7.74
C GLU A 9 -30.08 -6.87 -8.12
N SER A 10 -30.76 -7.45 -7.13
CA SER A 10 -31.96 -8.24 -7.40
C SER A 10 -33.06 -7.31 -7.89
N PHE A 11 -33.53 -7.49 -9.13
CA PHE A 11 -34.70 -6.79 -9.64
C PHE A 11 -35.99 -7.52 -9.25
N ASN A 12 -36.01 -8.85 -9.42
CA ASN A 12 -37.09 -9.72 -8.94
C ASN A 12 -36.56 -11.15 -8.66
N SER A 13 -37.45 -12.10 -8.36
CA SER A 13 -37.11 -13.49 -8.01
C SER A 13 -36.33 -14.24 -9.10
N THR A 14 -36.37 -13.74 -10.33
CA THR A 14 -35.77 -14.32 -11.52
C THR A 14 -35.05 -13.27 -12.35
N ALA A 15 -34.60 -12.16 -11.77
CA ALA A 15 -33.99 -11.08 -12.54
C ALA A 15 -32.99 -10.30 -11.70
N LEU A 16 -31.81 -10.07 -12.24
CA LEU A 16 -30.82 -9.16 -11.73
C LEU A 16 -30.78 -7.92 -12.62
N LYS A 17 -30.66 -6.75 -11.99
CA LYS A 17 -30.38 -5.48 -12.63
C LYS A 17 -28.89 -5.22 -12.54
N ILE A 18 -28.25 -5.00 -13.68
CA ILE A 18 -26.83 -4.65 -13.76
C ILE A 18 -26.72 -3.17 -14.14
N THR A 19 -25.92 -2.41 -13.40
CA THR A 19 -25.66 -1.00 -13.70
C THR A 19 -24.17 -0.72 -13.66
N GLN A 20 -23.73 0.33 -14.36
CA GLN A 20 -22.35 0.82 -14.30
C GLN A 20 -22.28 2.30 -13.95
N LYS A 21 -21.31 2.64 -13.10
CA LYS A 21 -20.90 4.01 -12.80
C LYS A 21 -19.39 4.08 -12.71
N ARG A 22 -18.79 5.24 -12.94
CA ARG A 22 -17.36 5.43 -12.68
C ARG A 22 -17.05 5.22 -11.20
N TYR A 23 -16.02 4.44 -10.90
CA TYR A 23 -15.44 4.39 -9.57
C TYR A 23 -14.79 5.74 -9.23
N LYS A 24 -15.14 6.27 -8.06
CA LYS A 24 -14.45 7.39 -7.41
C LYS A 24 -14.20 6.98 -5.97
N ALA A 25 -12.96 7.07 -5.52
CA ALA A 25 -12.60 6.80 -4.13
C ALA A 25 -13.39 7.71 -3.19
N ASN A 26 -13.46 9.00 -3.53
CA ASN A 26 -14.39 9.96 -2.94
C ASN A 26 -15.54 10.33 -3.93
N PRO A 27 -16.78 9.86 -3.69
CA PRO A 27 -17.92 10.21 -4.53
C PRO A 27 -18.22 11.72 -4.60
N LYS A 28 -17.80 12.50 -3.59
CA LYS A 28 -18.02 13.95 -3.50
C LYS A 28 -16.88 14.79 -4.08
N ALA A 29 -15.75 14.18 -4.47
CA ALA A 29 -14.64 14.93 -5.05
C ALA A 29 -15.07 15.64 -6.34
N LEU A 30 -14.64 16.89 -6.53
CA LEU A 30 -14.86 17.62 -7.78
C LEU A 30 -14.17 16.88 -8.93
N GLU A 31 -14.73 16.97 -10.14
CA GLU A 31 -14.08 16.39 -11.31
C GLU A 31 -12.84 17.22 -11.69
N PRO A 32 -11.64 16.60 -11.78
CA PRO A 32 -10.45 17.26 -12.29
C PRO A 32 -10.72 17.86 -13.67
N LYS A 33 -10.14 19.02 -13.98
CA LYS A 33 -10.38 19.75 -15.26
C LYS A 33 -10.29 18.83 -16.50
N LYS A 34 -9.28 17.95 -16.54
CA LYS A 34 -9.08 16.94 -17.60
C LYS A 34 -10.22 15.92 -17.78
N TYR A 35 -11.14 15.83 -16.83
CA TYR A 35 -12.24 14.86 -16.77
C TYR A 35 -13.63 15.51 -16.74
N GLN A 36 -13.71 16.84 -16.82
CA GLN A 36 -14.99 17.56 -16.81
C GLN A 36 -15.80 17.34 -18.10
N HIS A 37 -15.13 17.06 -19.22
CA HIS A 37 -15.76 16.84 -20.52
C HIS A 37 -15.36 15.47 -21.10
N PRO A 38 -15.83 14.36 -20.52
CA PRO A 38 -15.49 13.04 -21.02
C PRO A 38 -16.18 12.80 -22.37
N SER A 39 -15.43 12.44 -23.41
CA SER A 39 -15.95 12.12 -24.76
C SER A 39 -17.06 11.06 -24.78
N TYR A 40 -17.17 10.31 -23.68
CA TYR A 40 -17.98 9.10 -23.56
C TYR A 40 -18.82 9.04 -22.27
N GLY A 41 -18.92 10.13 -21.52
CA GLY A 41 -19.77 10.20 -20.32
C GLY A 41 -19.42 9.18 -19.22
N PHE A 42 -18.18 8.68 -19.19
CA PHE A 42 -17.75 7.57 -18.32
C PHE A 42 -18.65 6.33 -18.44
N LYS A 43 -18.83 5.86 -19.67
CA LYS A 43 -19.50 4.59 -19.99
C LYS A 43 -18.56 3.68 -20.76
N TRP A 44 -18.57 2.40 -20.40
CA TRP A 44 -17.71 1.35 -20.94
C TRP A 44 -18.54 0.21 -21.52
N ASN A 45 -17.98 -0.51 -22.49
CA ASN A 45 -18.43 -1.87 -22.79
C ASN A 45 -17.70 -2.80 -21.82
N VAL A 46 -18.43 -3.51 -20.96
CA VAL A 46 -17.84 -4.36 -19.92
C VAL A 46 -18.22 -5.83 -20.18
N PRO A 47 -17.25 -6.72 -20.45
CA PRO A 47 -17.52 -8.15 -20.49
C PRO A 47 -17.74 -8.66 -19.06
N ILE A 48 -18.85 -9.36 -18.85
CA ILE A 48 -19.27 -9.92 -17.56
C ILE A 48 -19.35 -11.43 -17.71
N TRP A 49 -18.47 -12.13 -17.01
CA TRP A 49 -18.56 -13.57 -16.83
C TRP A 49 -19.38 -13.87 -15.58
N TYR A 50 -20.34 -14.78 -15.69
CA TYR A 50 -21.14 -15.20 -14.55
C TYR A 50 -21.41 -16.70 -14.60
N GLN A 51 -21.67 -17.26 -13.41
CA GLN A 51 -21.96 -18.68 -13.23
C GLN A 51 -23.14 -18.82 -12.27
N GLU A 52 -24.11 -19.66 -12.64
CA GLU A 52 -25.26 -19.96 -11.80
C GLU A 52 -25.08 -21.33 -11.15
N GLY A 53 -24.72 -21.34 -9.87
CA GLY A 53 -24.43 -22.59 -9.15
C GLY A 53 -23.21 -23.30 -9.73
N GLN A 54 -23.37 -24.56 -10.12
CA GLN A 54 -22.32 -25.38 -10.75
C GLN A 54 -22.46 -25.47 -12.28
N GLN A 55 -23.29 -24.61 -12.89
CA GLN A 55 -23.43 -24.58 -14.35
C GLN A 55 -22.18 -24.01 -15.03
N GLU A 56 -22.13 -24.08 -16.35
CA GLU A 56 -21.05 -23.45 -17.13
C GLU A 56 -21.01 -21.93 -16.97
N VAL A 57 -19.81 -21.39 -17.06
CA VAL A 57 -19.56 -19.93 -17.05
C VAL A 57 -20.05 -19.33 -18.36
N LYS A 58 -20.88 -18.29 -18.28
CA LYS A 58 -21.44 -17.57 -19.43
C LYS A 58 -20.85 -16.16 -19.51
N LEU A 59 -20.66 -15.66 -20.74
CA LEU A 59 -20.20 -14.30 -21.02
C LEU A 59 -21.35 -13.45 -21.57
N VAL A 60 -21.53 -12.26 -20.99
CA VAL A 60 -22.48 -11.23 -21.45
C VAL A 60 -21.77 -9.87 -21.53
N TRP A 61 -22.19 -8.99 -22.43
CA TRP A 61 -21.60 -7.67 -22.61
C TRP A 61 -22.52 -6.56 -22.13
N LEU A 62 -22.15 -5.89 -21.04
CA LEU A 62 -22.80 -4.64 -20.63
C LEU A 62 -22.38 -3.51 -21.58
N LYS A 63 -23.23 -3.21 -22.56
CA LYS A 63 -22.94 -2.22 -23.62
C LYS A 63 -23.05 -0.78 -23.12
N ARG A 64 -22.28 0.12 -23.74
CA ARG A 64 -22.50 1.57 -23.65
C ARG A 64 -23.83 1.91 -24.32
N VAL A 65 -24.74 2.54 -23.57
CA VAL A 65 -25.95 3.15 -24.14
C VAL A 65 -25.63 4.62 -24.46
N TYR A 66 -25.82 5.04 -25.70
CA TYR A 66 -25.73 6.44 -26.11
C TYR A 66 -27.06 7.14 -25.80
N LEU A 67 -27.01 8.25 -25.07
CA LEU A 67 -28.18 9.08 -24.77
C LEU A 67 -28.71 9.72 -26.06
N ASN A 68 -29.55 8.99 -26.79
CA ASN A 68 -30.55 9.55 -27.71
C ASN A 68 -31.78 8.66 -27.91
N GLU A 69 -31.88 7.55 -27.19
CA GLU A 69 -33.12 6.78 -27.11
C GLU A 69 -33.49 6.60 -25.64
N LYS A 70 -34.75 6.86 -25.30
CA LYS A 70 -35.37 6.48 -24.04
C LYS A 70 -35.45 4.95 -23.95
N ASN A 71 -34.31 4.29 -23.84
CA ASN A 71 -34.20 2.85 -23.66
C ASN A 71 -33.29 2.60 -22.46
N TYR A 72 -33.93 2.49 -21.29
CA TYR A 72 -33.31 1.82 -20.16
C TYR A 72 -32.98 0.39 -20.61
N PHE A 73 -31.70 0.13 -20.93
CA PHE A 73 -31.26 -1.23 -21.24
C PHE A 73 -31.28 -2.03 -19.93
N TYR A 74 -32.31 -2.85 -19.76
CA TYR A 74 -32.41 -3.83 -18.69
C TYR A 74 -31.88 -5.16 -19.23
N GLU A 75 -30.61 -5.48 -18.99
CA GLU A 75 -30.17 -6.86 -19.14
C GLU A 75 -30.57 -7.61 -17.87
N ILE A 76 -31.74 -8.25 -17.94
CA ILE A 76 -32.30 -9.08 -16.88
C ILE A 76 -31.55 -10.43 -16.91
N LEU A 77 -30.53 -10.59 -16.07
CA LEU A 77 -29.94 -11.91 -15.82
C LEU A 77 -30.87 -12.69 -14.87
N ARG A 78 -31.37 -13.87 -15.28
CA ARG A 78 -32.30 -14.64 -14.46
C ARG A 78 -31.62 -15.44 -13.35
N ALA A 79 -31.21 -14.81 -12.25
CA ALA A 79 -30.66 -15.54 -11.10
C ALA A 79 -31.70 -15.82 -10.00
N ARG A 80 -31.72 -17.06 -9.48
CA ARG A 80 -32.49 -17.45 -8.28
C ARG A 80 -31.90 -16.81 -7.02
N ARG A 81 -32.79 -16.43 -6.10
CA ARG A 81 -32.67 -15.63 -4.85
C ARG A 81 -31.55 -15.95 -3.82
N GLN A 82 -30.58 -16.85 -4.08
CA GLN A 82 -29.62 -17.34 -3.08
C GLN A 82 -28.19 -16.76 -3.16
N SER A 83 -27.83 -16.00 -4.20
CA SER A 83 -26.42 -15.69 -4.48
C SER A 83 -25.80 -14.61 -3.58
N TYR A 84 -26.58 -13.64 -3.09
CA TYR A 84 -26.02 -12.50 -2.34
C TYR A 84 -25.62 -12.83 -0.89
N ARG A 85 -26.26 -13.84 -0.28
CA ARG A 85 -25.92 -14.27 1.09
C ARG A 85 -24.63 -15.10 1.15
N ARG A 86 -24.14 -15.65 0.03
CA ARG A 86 -22.90 -16.45 -0.01
C ARG A 86 -21.64 -15.59 -0.13
N PHE A 87 -21.67 -14.47 -0.84
CA PHE A 87 -20.48 -13.60 -0.99
C PHE A 87 -20.13 -12.88 0.32
N ALA A 88 -21.12 -12.37 1.05
CA ALA A 88 -20.91 -11.80 2.39
C ALA A 88 -20.64 -12.86 3.47
N ARG A 89 -21.15 -14.10 3.28
CA ARG A 89 -20.78 -15.23 4.13
C ARG A 89 -19.39 -15.75 3.85
N GLY A 90 -18.80 -15.59 2.66
CA GLY A 90 -17.39 -15.93 2.43
C GLY A 90 -16.44 -15.10 3.30
N VAL A 91 -16.77 -13.82 3.51
CA VAL A 91 -16.04 -12.93 4.44
C VAL A 91 -16.38 -13.23 5.90
N HIS A 92 -17.63 -13.58 6.23
CA HIS A 92 -17.97 -14.05 7.59
C HIS A 92 -17.47 -15.48 7.91
N GLN A 93 -17.22 -16.33 6.91
CA GLN A 93 -16.56 -17.64 7.02
C GLN A 93 -15.04 -17.53 7.14
N GLN A 94 -14.46 -16.32 7.12
CA GLN A 94 -13.10 -16.11 7.64
C GLN A 94 -13.00 -16.32 9.16
N ARG A 95 -14.12 -16.58 9.86
CA ARG A 95 -14.11 -17.09 11.24
C ARG A 95 -13.94 -18.60 11.35
N SER A 96 -14.01 -19.34 10.24
CA SER A 96 -13.85 -20.81 10.20
C SER A 96 -12.51 -21.16 9.54
N THR A 97 -11.41 -20.70 10.13
CA THR A 97 -10.05 -20.86 9.61
C THR A 97 -9.43 -22.21 9.98
N SER A 98 -9.97 -23.28 9.41
CA SER A 98 -9.26 -24.57 9.30
C SER A 98 -9.09 -25.07 7.85
N GLU A 99 -9.75 -24.44 6.86
CA GLU A 99 -9.80 -24.97 5.47
C GLU A 99 -9.14 -24.09 4.40
N LEU A 100 -8.66 -22.89 4.72
CA LEU A 100 -7.95 -22.05 3.74
C LEU A 100 -6.45 -22.30 3.79
N GLN A 101 -6.00 -23.37 3.12
CA GLN A 101 -4.59 -23.61 2.77
C GLN A 101 -4.14 -22.85 1.51
N GLU A 102 -5.06 -22.13 0.84
CA GLU A 102 -4.76 -21.40 -0.38
C GLU A 102 -4.10 -20.04 -0.09
N TYR A 103 -3.00 -19.76 -0.80
CA TYR A 103 -2.21 -18.54 -0.64
C TYR A 103 -2.98 -17.26 -1.01
N LEU A 104 -3.74 -17.28 -2.12
CA LEU A 104 -4.35 -16.07 -2.70
C LEU A 104 -5.41 -15.41 -1.79
N PRO A 105 -6.36 -16.13 -1.17
CA PRO A 105 -7.32 -15.50 -0.26
C PRO A 105 -6.65 -14.86 0.96
N TRP A 106 -5.60 -15.49 1.48
CA TRP A 106 -4.83 -14.96 2.60
C TRP A 106 -4.00 -13.74 2.22
N SER A 107 -3.36 -13.74 1.04
CA SER A 107 -2.59 -12.58 0.58
C SER A 107 -3.48 -11.36 0.41
N GLU A 108 -4.68 -11.52 -0.15
CA GLU A 108 -5.65 -10.42 -0.31
C GLU A 108 -6.20 -9.91 1.03
N ALA A 109 -6.48 -10.83 1.96
CA ALA A 109 -6.96 -10.47 3.29
C ALA A 109 -5.90 -9.71 4.10
N ILE A 110 -4.64 -10.19 4.07
CA ILE A 110 -3.51 -9.54 4.73
C ILE A 110 -3.28 -8.16 4.12
N PHE A 111 -3.21 -8.06 2.78
CA PHE A 111 -3.03 -6.77 2.10
C PHE A 111 -4.11 -5.76 2.47
N SER A 112 -5.38 -6.19 2.47
CA SER A 112 -6.52 -5.35 2.86
C SER A 112 -6.42 -4.88 4.32
N LEU A 113 -5.95 -5.75 5.22
CA LEU A 113 -5.78 -5.43 6.62
C LEU A 113 -4.60 -4.48 6.85
N GLU A 114 -3.48 -4.68 6.15
CA GLU A 114 -2.31 -3.81 6.17
C GLU A 114 -2.66 -2.40 5.67
N GLU A 115 -3.48 -2.27 4.61
CA GLU A 115 -3.99 -0.97 4.14
C GLU A 115 -4.77 -0.25 5.23
N VAL A 116 -5.69 -0.95 5.93
CA VAL A 116 -6.47 -0.36 7.03
C VAL A 116 -5.57 0.03 8.20
N VAL A 117 -4.68 -0.86 8.64
CA VAL A 117 -3.72 -0.59 9.73
C VAL A 117 -2.80 0.57 9.35
N GLY A 118 -2.37 0.66 8.09
CA GLY A 118 -1.56 1.74 7.55
C GLY A 118 -2.26 3.10 7.61
N LYS A 119 -3.61 3.16 7.54
CA LYS A 119 -4.34 4.41 7.76
C LYS A 119 -4.25 4.92 9.20
N PHE A 120 -3.92 4.07 10.18
CA PHE A 120 -3.64 4.52 11.54
C PHE A 120 -2.25 5.14 11.68
N GLY A 121 -1.30 4.84 10.77
CA GLY A 121 0.07 5.35 10.87
C GLY A 121 0.70 5.04 12.25
N ASN A 122 1.26 6.07 12.87
CA ASN A 122 1.91 5.99 14.18
C ASN A 122 1.01 6.43 15.35
N GLU A 123 -0.28 6.64 15.11
CA GLU A 123 -1.22 6.99 16.18
C GLU A 123 -1.25 5.88 17.25
N PRO A 124 -1.44 6.21 18.54
CA PRO A 124 -1.47 5.23 19.63
C PRO A 124 -2.48 4.10 19.41
N GLU A 125 -3.64 4.41 18.82
CA GLU A 125 -4.72 3.48 18.51
C GLU A 125 -4.29 2.40 17.49
N SER A 126 -3.22 2.64 16.72
CA SER A 126 -2.65 1.65 15.80
C SER A 126 -2.24 0.36 16.52
N LYS A 127 -1.95 0.42 17.83
CA LYS A 127 -1.60 -0.77 18.64
C LYS A 127 -2.73 -1.81 18.65
N PHE A 128 -3.99 -1.36 18.74
CA PHE A 128 -5.15 -2.25 18.77
C PHE A 128 -5.38 -2.91 17.42
N ALA A 129 -5.27 -2.13 16.34
CA ALA A 129 -5.38 -2.64 14.97
C ALA A 129 -4.26 -3.66 14.66
N LYS A 130 -3.02 -3.37 15.06
CA LYS A 130 -1.87 -4.29 14.92
C LYS A 130 -2.06 -5.56 15.76
N HIS A 131 -2.58 -5.45 16.97
CA HIS A 131 -2.86 -6.60 17.82
C HIS A 131 -3.96 -7.50 17.23
N TYR A 132 -5.06 -6.90 16.76
CA TYR A 132 -6.12 -7.60 16.05
C TYR A 132 -5.58 -8.32 14.80
N ALA A 133 -4.73 -7.66 14.01
CA ALA A 133 -4.11 -8.30 12.86
C ALA A 133 -3.24 -9.52 13.21
N ARG A 134 -2.43 -9.40 14.27
CA ARG A 134 -1.63 -10.53 14.77
C ARG A 134 -2.50 -11.67 15.28
N SER A 135 -3.62 -11.39 15.92
CA SER A 135 -4.50 -12.45 16.45
C SER A 135 -5.16 -13.27 15.33
N LEU A 136 -5.43 -12.66 14.18
CA LEU A 136 -5.92 -13.37 12.99
C LEU A 136 -4.87 -14.28 12.36
N LEU A 137 -3.60 -13.85 12.38
CA LEU A 137 -2.48 -14.58 11.79
C LEU A 137 -1.83 -15.59 12.73
N LYS A 138 -2.18 -15.55 14.02
CA LYS A 138 -1.57 -16.39 15.06
C LYS A 138 -1.64 -17.88 14.72
N THR A 139 -2.80 -18.39 14.29
CA THR A 139 -2.97 -19.80 13.96
C THR A 139 -2.04 -20.25 12.82
N MET A 140 -1.84 -19.40 11.80
CA MET A 140 -0.92 -19.69 10.71
C MET A 140 0.54 -19.63 11.18
N TYR A 141 0.89 -18.63 11.99
CA TYR A 141 2.24 -18.49 12.53
C TYR A 141 2.62 -19.68 13.41
N ASP A 142 1.71 -20.14 14.26
CA ASP A 142 1.94 -21.26 15.19
C ASP A 142 2.12 -22.61 14.46
N GLN A 143 1.77 -22.71 13.17
CA GLN A 143 2.02 -23.89 12.33
C GLN A 143 3.45 -23.93 11.75
N ILE A 144 4.21 -22.83 11.83
CA ILE A 144 5.57 -22.76 11.30
C ILE A 144 6.53 -23.41 12.30
N ASP A 145 7.27 -24.42 11.85
CA ASP A 145 8.32 -25.05 12.65
C ASP A 145 9.61 -24.23 12.60
N PHE A 146 9.95 -23.61 13.74
CA PHE A 146 11.19 -22.85 13.92
C PHE A 146 12.32 -23.66 14.56
N SER A 147 12.12 -24.96 14.85
CA SER A 147 13.08 -25.79 15.60
C SER A 147 14.45 -25.87 14.94
N TYR A 148 14.48 -26.04 13.61
CA TYR A 148 15.72 -26.09 12.83
C TYR A 148 16.49 -24.77 12.95
N ILE A 149 15.82 -23.64 12.70
CA ILE A 149 16.43 -22.31 12.81
C ILE A 149 16.97 -22.09 14.22
N SER A 150 16.17 -22.36 15.25
CA SER A 150 16.55 -22.18 16.65
C SER A 150 17.78 -23.00 17.06
N LYS A 151 18.00 -24.16 16.45
CA LYS A 151 19.13 -25.04 16.78
C LYS A 151 20.42 -24.61 16.07
N HIS A 152 20.29 -24.06 14.86
CA HIS A 152 21.44 -23.85 13.97
C HIS A 152 21.83 -22.38 13.78
N TYR A 153 21.05 -21.39 14.24
CA TYR A 153 21.29 -19.96 13.95
C TYR A 153 22.66 -19.37 14.36
N LYS A 154 23.45 -20.06 15.19
CA LYS A 154 24.81 -19.65 15.58
C LYS A 154 25.91 -20.24 14.70
N ASP A 155 25.56 -21.14 13.79
CA ASP A 155 26.50 -21.74 12.86
C ASP A 155 26.58 -20.88 11.59
N ASP A 156 27.64 -20.07 11.50
CA ASP A 156 27.88 -19.18 10.37
C ASP A 156 28.00 -19.94 9.04
N GLY A 157 28.47 -21.20 9.06
CA GLY A 157 28.59 -22.04 7.87
C GLY A 157 27.24 -22.45 7.28
N LEU A 158 26.20 -22.47 8.12
CA LEU A 158 24.84 -22.83 7.73
C LEU A 158 23.96 -21.59 7.47
N PHE A 159 24.51 -20.37 7.52
CA PHE A 159 23.73 -19.14 7.42
C PHE A 159 22.76 -19.12 6.23
N PHE A 160 23.23 -19.48 5.04
CA PHE A 160 22.41 -19.48 3.83
C PHE A 160 21.41 -20.64 3.74
N GLU A 161 21.66 -21.74 4.48
CA GLU A 161 20.77 -22.91 4.56
C GLU A 161 19.66 -22.69 5.59
N ILE A 162 19.98 -22.03 6.71
CA ILE A 162 19.04 -21.66 7.77
C ILE A 162 18.13 -20.54 7.29
N LEU A 163 18.71 -19.54 6.63
CA LEU A 163 18.00 -18.36 6.19
C LEU A 163 17.64 -18.46 4.71
N ALA A 164 16.56 -19.20 4.46
CA ALA A 164 15.94 -19.27 3.14
C ALA A 164 15.72 -17.85 2.58
N ALA A 165 15.93 -17.70 1.27
CA ALA A 165 15.89 -16.39 0.61
C ALA A 165 14.67 -15.51 0.98
N PRO A 166 13.44 -16.04 1.14
CA PRO A 166 12.28 -15.23 1.53
C PRO A 166 12.37 -14.59 2.93
N LEU A 167 13.17 -15.17 3.84
CA LEU A 167 13.30 -14.69 5.22
C LEU A 167 14.42 -13.64 5.38
N ARG A 168 15.39 -13.60 4.46
CA ARG A 168 16.59 -12.75 4.55
C ARG A 168 16.26 -11.28 4.75
N ALA A 169 15.35 -10.76 3.92
CA ALA A 169 14.93 -9.36 3.98
C ALA A 169 14.42 -8.94 5.37
N ASN A 170 13.61 -9.79 6.01
CA ASN A 170 13.07 -9.51 7.34
C ASN A 170 14.16 -9.71 8.41
N THR A 171 14.93 -10.79 8.33
CA THR A 171 15.99 -11.07 9.31
C THR A 171 17.06 -9.99 9.35
N TYR A 172 17.53 -9.49 8.20
CA TYR A 172 18.48 -8.37 8.17
C TYR A 172 17.86 -7.09 8.75
N CYS A 173 16.61 -6.80 8.39
CA CYS A 173 15.87 -5.65 8.92
C CYS A 173 15.77 -5.70 10.45
N TYR A 174 15.39 -6.84 11.03
CA TYR A 174 15.37 -7.03 12.48
C TYR A 174 16.78 -6.97 13.09
N GLY A 175 17.79 -7.53 12.42
CA GLY A 175 19.18 -7.47 12.86
C GLY A 175 19.72 -6.05 12.97
N VAL A 176 19.48 -5.19 11.99
CA VAL A 176 19.86 -3.76 12.05
C VAL A 176 19.03 -3.01 13.09
N LYS A 177 17.73 -3.30 13.17
CA LYS A 177 16.82 -2.67 14.12
C LYS A 177 17.26 -2.88 15.57
N GLU A 178 17.56 -4.12 15.94
CA GLU A 178 17.94 -4.49 17.32
C GLU A 178 19.45 -4.35 17.58
N GLY A 179 20.29 -4.58 16.57
CA GLY A 179 21.76 -4.51 16.68
C GLY A 179 22.35 -3.10 16.56
N GLY A 180 21.53 -2.10 16.17
CA GLY A 180 21.92 -0.70 16.13
C GLY A 180 23.12 -0.41 15.21
N HIS A 181 24.00 0.49 15.67
CA HIS A 181 25.08 1.03 14.83
C HIS A 181 26.05 -0.05 14.33
N SER A 182 26.46 -1.00 15.17
CA SER A 182 27.38 -2.07 14.77
C SER A 182 26.79 -2.95 13.66
N ALA A 183 25.50 -3.31 13.78
CA ALA A 183 24.81 -4.06 12.74
C ALA A 183 24.64 -3.23 11.46
N PHE A 184 24.34 -1.94 11.58
CA PHE A 184 24.23 -1.02 10.45
C PHE A 184 25.53 -0.92 9.65
N GLU A 185 26.66 -0.71 10.33
CA GLU A 185 27.97 -0.64 9.69
C GLU A 185 28.30 -1.96 8.98
N LYS A 186 28.04 -3.10 9.63
CA LYS A 186 28.28 -4.40 9.02
C LYS A 186 27.43 -4.62 7.77
N VAL A 187 26.15 -4.30 7.81
CA VAL A 187 25.25 -4.41 6.65
C VAL A 187 25.66 -3.44 5.54
N MET A 188 26.13 -2.24 5.88
CA MET A 188 26.65 -1.28 4.90
C MET A 188 27.92 -1.79 4.21
N GLU A 189 28.81 -2.46 4.94
CA GLU A 189 29.99 -3.13 4.38
C GLU A 189 29.59 -4.25 3.40
N LEU A 190 28.65 -5.11 3.81
CA LEU A 190 28.12 -6.17 2.96
C LEU A 190 27.47 -5.60 1.69
N TYR A 191 26.67 -4.55 1.82
CA TYR A 191 26.03 -3.90 0.67
C TYR A 191 27.03 -3.36 -0.35
N ARG A 192 28.16 -2.80 0.11
CA ARG A 192 29.22 -2.27 -0.77
C ARG A 192 29.95 -3.36 -1.57
N THR A 193 29.98 -4.58 -1.06
CA THR A 193 30.69 -5.72 -1.68
C THR A 193 29.76 -6.67 -2.43
N GLU A 194 28.44 -6.53 -2.23
CA GLU A 194 27.43 -7.40 -2.85
C GLU A 194 27.23 -7.12 -4.35
N ASN A 195 27.24 -8.19 -5.13
CA ASN A 195 27.10 -8.17 -6.59
C ASN A 195 25.72 -8.69 -7.05
N VAL A 196 25.01 -9.44 -6.21
CA VAL A 196 23.67 -9.95 -6.47
C VAL A 196 22.65 -8.87 -6.18
N GLN A 197 21.99 -8.35 -7.22
CA GLN A 197 21.03 -7.25 -7.10
C GLN A 197 19.89 -7.54 -6.10
N LEU A 198 19.42 -8.80 -6.04
CA LEU A 198 18.37 -9.20 -5.10
C LEU A 198 18.84 -9.07 -3.64
N GLU A 199 20.05 -9.55 -3.34
CA GLU A 199 20.61 -9.52 -2.00
C GLU A 199 21.00 -8.09 -1.59
N SER A 200 21.56 -7.33 -2.51
CA SER A 200 21.80 -5.89 -2.35
C SER A 200 20.50 -5.15 -1.97
N GLY A 201 19.39 -5.49 -2.61
CA GLY A 201 18.06 -4.96 -2.24
C GLY A 201 17.62 -5.34 -0.82
N HIS A 202 17.93 -6.56 -0.35
CA HIS A 202 17.66 -6.98 1.04
C HIS A 202 18.50 -6.20 2.05
N LEU A 203 19.79 -6.00 1.76
CA LEU A 203 20.71 -5.25 2.61
C LEU A 203 20.30 -3.76 2.70
N LEU A 204 19.92 -3.14 1.58
CA LEU A 204 19.38 -1.78 1.56
C LEU A 204 18.10 -1.65 2.38
N ARG A 205 17.18 -2.62 2.26
CA ARG A 205 15.97 -2.64 3.08
C ARG A 205 16.31 -2.68 4.57
N ALA A 206 17.32 -3.46 4.94
CA ALA A 206 17.73 -3.61 6.33
C ALA A 206 18.30 -2.31 6.91
N LEU A 207 19.12 -1.58 6.16
CA LEU A 207 19.64 -0.27 6.59
C LEU A 207 18.52 0.73 6.91
N GLY A 208 17.41 0.69 6.17
CA GLY A 208 16.21 1.51 6.42
C GLY A 208 15.42 1.12 7.69
N CYS A 209 15.72 -0.01 8.33
CA CYS A 209 15.02 -0.50 9.52
C CYS A 209 15.63 -0.02 10.85
N HIS A 210 16.68 0.81 10.82
CA HIS A 210 17.32 1.32 12.02
C HIS A 210 16.33 2.09 12.94
N ASN A 211 16.56 2.03 14.26
CA ASN A 211 15.74 2.71 15.27
C ASN A 211 16.23 4.14 15.61
N ASP A 212 17.14 4.72 14.83
CA ASP A 212 17.78 6.01 15.14
C ASP A 212 17.55 7.00 14.00
N VAL A 213 17.06 8.18 14.35
CA VAL A 213 16.73 9.24 13.38
C VAL A 213 17.98 9.69 12.63
N THR A 214 19.11 9.82 13.32
CA THR A 214 20.37 10.28 12.72
C THR A 214 20.85 9.29 11.66
N SER A 215 20.84 8.00 11.98
CA SER A 215 21.24 6.92 11.07
C SER A 215 20.36 6.85 9.82
N LEU A 216 19.04 6.99 9.98
CA LEU A 216 18.11 7.03 8.85
C LEU A 216 18.30 8.28 7.99
N LYS A 217 18.51 9.47 8.60
CA LYS A 217 18.83 10.69 7.85
C LYS A 217 20.15 10.57 7.11
N THR A 218 21.20 10.02 7.73
CA THR A 218 22.49 9.75 7.09
C THR A 218 22.31 8.85 5.86
N LEU A 219 21.49 7.82 5.94
CA LEU A 219 21.19 6.95 4.80
C LEU A 219 20.53 7.72 3.64
N LEU A 220 19.59 8.63 3.92
CA LEU A 220 18.99 9.50 2.89
C LEU A 220 20.01 10.43 2.27
N LEU A 221 20.94 10.98 3.06
CA LEU A 221 22.00 11.86 2.55
C LEU A 221 22.99 11.10 1.65
N LEU A 222 23.35 9.87 2.01
CA LEU A 222 24.14 8.99 1.15
C LEU A 222 23.40 8.67 -0.16
N ALA A 223 22.07 8.59 -0.13
CA ALA A 223 21.24 8.42 -1.32
C ALA A 223 21.20 9.67 -2.21
N LEU A 224 21.41 10.87 -1.66
CA LEU A 224 21.50 12.11 -2.43
C LEU A 224 22.93 12.39 -2.92
N ASP A 225 23.96 11.93 -2.22
CA ASP A 225 25.35 12.20 -2.60
C ASP A 225 25.74 11.50 -3.90
N ARG A 226 25.84 12.28 -5.00
CA ARG A 226 26.26 11.80 -6.32
C ARG A 226 27.77 11.82 -6.53
N ASN A 227 28.54 12.44 -5.63
CA ASN A 227 30.00 12.49 -5.74
C ASN A 227 30.64 11.17 -5.31
N THR A 228 30.26 10.66 -4.13
CA THR A 228 30.75 9.36 -3.66
C THR A 228 29.99 8.19 -4.26
N SER A 229 28.70 8.40 -4.61
CA SER A 229 27.83 7.39 -5.22
C SER A 229 27.76 6.06 -4.45
N VAL A 230 27.83 6.11 -3.11
CA VAL A 230 27.68 4.93 -2.23
C VAL A 230 26.37 4.20 -2.52
N ILE A 231 25.29 4.95 -2.69
CA ILE A 231 23.99 4.44 -3.14
C ILE A 231 23.84 4.73 -4.63
N ARG A 232 23.60 3.68 -5.43
CA ARG A 232 23.42 3.78 -6.88
C ARG A 232 22.15 4.57 -7.18
N LEU A 233 22.15 5.31 -8.29
CA LEU A 233 21.02 6.18 -8.65
C LEU A 233 19.68 5.42 -8.73
N GLN A 234 19.67 4.22 -9.30
CA GLN A 234 18.48 3.36 -9.38
C GLN A 234 17.92 2.93 -8.01
N ASP A 235 18.75 2.89 -6.97
CA ASP A 235 18.40 2.41 -5.64
C ASP A 235 17.90 3.54 -4.71
N VAL A 236 18.02 4.80 -5.13
CA VAL A 236 17.62 5.98 -4.36
C VAL A 236 16.16 5.91 -3.95
N VAL A 237 15.25 5.64 -4.91
CA VAL A 237 13.81 5.55 -4.61
C VAL A 237 13.54 4.42 -3.61
N ALA A 238 14.26 3.31 -3.69
CA ALA A 238 14.11 2.20 -2.76
C ALA A 238 14.52 2.61 -1.34
N VAL A 239 15.66 3.30 -1.18
CA VAL A 239 16.12 3.82 0.12
C VAL A 239 15.08 4.76 0.74
N PHE A 240 14.60 5.75 -0.02
CA PHE A 240 13.58 6.69 0.47
C PHE A 240 12.30 5.95 0.90
N ARG A 241 11.88 4.93 0.13
CA ARG A 241 10.72 4.10 0.46
C ARG A 241 10.94 3.25 1.72
N TYR A 242 12.12 2.70 1.93
CA TYR A 242 12.41 1.90 3.13
C TYR A 242 12.40 2.78 4.39
N VAL A 243 13.00 3.98 4.30
CA VAL A 243 12.95 4.95 5.40
C VAL A 243 11.51 5.44 5.61
N SER A 244 10.74 5.73 4.57
CA SER A 244 9.32 6.15 4.72
C SER A 244 8.42 5.06 5.29
N ASN A 245 8.76 3.79 5.14
CA ASN A 245 8.02 2.67 5.72
C ASN A 245 8.42 2.39 7.18
N ASN A 246 9.55 2.94 7.63
CA ASN A 246 9.95 2.89 9.03
C ASN A 246 9.06 3.84 9.86
N PRO A 247 8.47 3.38 10.99
CA PRO A 247 7.68 4.24 11.86
C PRO A 247 8.39 5.53 12.27
N ILE A 248 9.68 5.47 12.57
CA ILE A 248 10.49 6.66 12.92
C ILE A 248 10.66 7.57 11.70
N GLY A 249 10.88 6.98 10.53
CA GLY A 249 10.96 7.71 9.26
C GLY A 249 9.68 8.46 8.92
N GLN A 250 8.51 7.85 9.11
CA GLN A 250 7.21 8.48 8.84
C GLN A 250 7.05 9.84 9.54
N GLU A 251 7.65 10.02 10.71
CA GLU A 251 7.56 11.27 11.50
C GLU A 251 8.37 12.43 10.89
N PHE A 252 9.50 12.16 10.23
CA PHE A 252 10.40 13.22 9.76
C PHE A 252 10.53 13.33 8.23
N MET A 253 10.11 12.32 7.47
CA MET A 253 10.32 12.26 6.02
C MET A 253 9.68 13.43 5.26
N PHE A 254 8.51 13.89 5.69
CA PHE A 254 7.88 15.07 5.09
C PHE A 254 8.70 16.33 5.32
N ASN A 255 9.18 16.56 6.56
CA ASN A 255 10.04 17.71 6.87
C ASN A 255 11.36 17.62 6.10
N PHE A 256 11.94 16.43 5.98
CA PHE A 256 13.14 16.21 5.17
C PHE A 256 12.92 16.63 3.71
N LEU A 257 11.77 16.32 3.11
CA LEU A 257 11.43 16.77 1.76
C LEU A 257 11.41 18.30 1.66
N ILE A 258 10.74 18.98 2.59
CA ILE A 258 10.63 20.45 2.58
C ILE A 258 12.02 21.09 2.77
N GLU A 259 12.77 20.63 3.78
CA GLU A 259 14.07 21.19 4.17
C GLU A 259 15.15 20.94 3.12
N ARG A 260 15.10 19.81 2.41
CA ARG A 260 16.16 19.35 1.48
C ARG A 260 15.75 19.35 0.02
N TRP A 261 14.61 19.96 -0.33
CA TRP A 261 14.11 19.97 -1.72
C TRP A 261 15.16 20.43 -2.73
N SER A 262 15.90 21.51 -2.44
CA SER A 262 16.94 22.04 -3.33
C SER A 262 18.03 21.00 -3.62
N ASP A 263 18.46 20.24 -2.60
CA ASP A 263 19.48 19.21 -2.75
C ASP A 263 18.93 17.97 -3.48
N ILE A 264 17.70 17.59 -3.18
CA ILE A 264 16.98 16.51 -3.87
C ILE A 264 16.90 16.82 -5.36
N TYR A 265 16.41 18.00 -5.72
CA TYR A 265 16.28 18.42 -7.11
C TYR A 265 17.64 18.45 -7.80
N LYS A 266 18.64 19.15 -7.24
CA LYS A 266 19.97 19.25 -7.86
C LYS A 266 20.66 17.89 -8.04
N SER A 267 20.47 16.97 -7.11
CA SER A 267 21.14 15.67 -7.14
C SER A 267 20.47 14.66 -8.08
N LEU A 268 19.16 14.79 -8.30
CA LEU A 268 18.34 13.75 -8.94
C LEU A 268 17.59 14.23 -10.19
N SER A 269 17.67 15.52 -10.56
CA SER A 269 16.94 16.12 -11.69
C SER A 269 17.25 15.49 -13.04
N THR A 270 18.38 14.78 -13.17
CA THR A 270 18.72 14.02 -14.37
C THR A 270 17.67 12.95 -14.71
N GLU A 271 16.98 12.41 -13.70
CA GLU A 271 16.00 11.35 -13.84
C GLU A 271 14.66 11.75 -13.20
N HIS A 272 13.75 12.31 -14.02
CA HIS A 272 12.44 12.79 -13.56
C HIS A 272 11.66 11.73 -12.76
N SER A 273 11.75 10.46 -13.16
CA SER A 273 11.08 9.34 -12.48
C SER A 273 11.55 9.12 -11.04
N ILE A 274 12.82 9.40 -10.75
CA ILE A 274 13.40 9.26 -9.41
C ILE A 274 12.88 10.35 -8.49
N VAL A 275 12.84 11.60 -8.97
CA VAL A 275 12.28 12.72 -8.19
C VAL A 275 10.80 12.46 -7.87
N VAL A 276 10.02 12.00 -8.85
CA VAL A 276 8.62 11.58 -8.64
C VAL A 276 8.49 10.50 -7.55
N GLY A 277 9.39 9.50 -7.57
CA GLY A 277 9.44 8.46 -6.55
C GLY A 277 9.79 8.99 -5.16
N VAL A 278 10.74 9.92 -5.06
CA VAL A 278 11.16 10.56 -3.81
C VAL A 278 10.03 11.41 -3.21
N ILE A 279 9.37 12.25 -4.02
CA ILE A 279 8.21 13.04 -3.55
C ILE A 279 7.15 12.09 -2.99
N SER A 280 6.82 11.01 -3.72
CA SER A 280 5.86 10.01 -3.28
C SER A 280 6.22 9.36 -1.93
N ALA A 281 7.47 8.93 -1.77
CA ALA A 281 7.95 8.28 -0.55
C ALA A 281 7.90 9.24 0.65
N CYS A 282 8.35 10.49 0.49
CA CYS A 282 8.35 11.47 1.57
C CYS A 282 6.96 11.89 2.03
N SER A 283 5.95 11.81 1.15
CA SER A 283 4.59 12.27 1.44
C SER A 283 3.67 11.21 2.06
N VAL A 284 4.10 9.94 2.19
CA VAL A 284 3.28 8.85 2.78
C VAL A 284 2.77 9.22 4.19
N GLY A 285 3.63 9.86 4.98
CA GLY A 285 3.37 10.24 6.37
C GLY A 285 2.43 11.43 6.56
N ILE A 286 2.01 12.13 5.50
CA ILE A 286 1.18 13.33 5.66
C ILE A 286 -0.19 12.98 6.26
N ARG A 287 -0.58 13.70 7.31
CA ARG A 287 -1.81 13.46 8.11
C ARG A 287 -2.51 14.73 8.61
N SER A 288 -2.04 15.94 8.26
CA SER A 288 -2.69 17.19 8.63
C SER A 288 -2.94 18.14 7.45
N GLU A 289 -3.93 19.02 7.60
CA GLU A 289 -4.21 20.08 6.61
C GLU A 289 -3.04 21.07 6.50
N GLN A 290 -2.33 21.33 7.59
CA GLN A 290 -1.13 22.16 7.60
C GLN A 290 -0.03 21.57 6.71
N GLN A 291 0.23 20.26 6.80
CA GLN A 291 1.22 19.60 5.94
C GLN A 291 0.80 19.61 4.47
N VAL A 292 -0.50 19.49 4.18
CA VAL A 292 -1.02 19.65 2.80
C VAL A 292 -0.74 21.06 2.28
N GLU A 293 -0.93 22.09 3.12
CA GLU A 293 -0.62 23.46 2.73
C GLU A 293 0.89 23.68 2.53
N GLN A 294 1.74 23.12 3.40
CA GLN A 294 3.20 23.15 3.21
C GLN A 294 3.62 22.47 1.90
N LEU A 295 2.97 21.37 1.52
CA LEU A 295 3.23 20.69 0.25
C LEU A 295 2.81 21.56 -0.96
N LYS A 296 1.66 22.26 -0.87
CA LYS A 296 1.23 23.24 -1.88
C LYS A 296 2.19 24.41 -2.01
N GLN A 297 2.72 24.90 -0.89
CA GLN A 297 3.73 25.96 -0.86
C GLN A 297 5.03 25.50 -1.50
N LEU A 298 5.49 24.27 -1.20
CA LEU A 298 6.67 23.70 -1.83
C LEU A 298 6.48 23.58 -3.34
N GLN A 299 5.33 23.11 -3.82
CA GLN A 299 5.03 23.03 -5.25
C GLN A 299 5.12 24.39 -5.94
N ARG A 300 4.65 25.47 -5.31
CA ARG A 300 4.64 26.82 -5.89
C ARG A 300 5.99 27.52 -5.85
N ASN A 301 6.74 27.35 -4.76
CA ASN A 301 7.91 28.17 -4.45
C ASN A 301 9.23 27.38 -4.52
N GLY A 302 9.17 26.05 -4.56
CA GLY A 302 10.33 25.18 -4.65
C GLY A 302 10.99 25.27 -6.03
N LEU A 303 12.32 25.12 -6.05
CA LEU A 303 13.12 25.10 -7.27
C LEU A 303 12.58 24.05 -8.25
N HIS A 304 12.03 24.49 -9.39
CA HIS A 304 11.41 23.65 -10.44
C HIS A 304 10.36 22.66 -9.91
N ALA A 305 9.75 22.91 -8.74
CA ALA A 305 8.81 21.99 -8.11
C ALA A 305 7.48 21.89 -8.87
N ASP A 306 7.06 22.99 -9.49
CA ASP A 306 5.83 23.10 -10.29
C ASP A 306 5.86 22.25 -11.56
N GLU A 307 7.06 21.85 -12.03
CA GLU A 307 7.24 20.95 -13.16
C GLU A 307 6.86 19.49 -12.83
N PHE A 308 6.77 19.13 -11.55
CA PHE A 308 6.45 17.77 -11.11
C PHE A 308 4.95 17.63 -10.79
N GLY A 309 4.18 17.11 -11.76
CA GLY A 309 2.75 16.79 -11.57
C GLY A 309 2.46 15.71 -10.51
N GLU A 310 3.48 15.16 -9.84
CA GLU A 310 3.31 14.27 -8.68
C GLU A 310 2.81 15.03 -7.45
N PHE A 311 3.16 16.31 -7.28
CA PHE A 311 2.64 17.14 -6.20
C PHE A 311 1.11 17.21 -6.21
N ASP A 312 0.51 17.47 -7.38
CA ASP A 312 -0.95 17.51 -7.53
C ASP A 312 -1.60 16.17 -7.13
N LYS A 313 -1.02 15.05 -7.56
CA LYS A 313 -1.54 13.71 -7.24
C LYS A 313 -1.46 13.43 -5.74
N ILE A 314 -0.37 13.80 -5.09
CA ILE A 314 -0.16 13.58 -3.67
C ILE A 314 -1.08 14.47 -2.86
N ILE A 315 -1.27 15.74 -3.25
CA ILE A 315 -2.22 16.65 -2.63
C ILE A 315 -3.62 16.03 -2.67
N GLU A 316 -4.08 15.59 -3.85
CA GLU A 316 -5.39 14.93 -4.03
C GLU A 316 -5.52 13.68 -3.13
N LYS A 317 -4.55 12.76 -3.20
CA LYS A 317 -4.55 11.53 -2.38
C LYS A 317 -4.54 11.83 -0.88
N THR A 318 -3.83 12.87 -0.47
CA THR A 318 -3.71 13.24 0.95
C THR A 318 -5.01 13.85 1.45
N GLU A 319 -5.63 14.76 0.69
CA GLU A 319 -6.96 15.29 1.01
C GLU A 319 -8.01 14.17 1.13
N GLU A 320 -7.96 13.17 0.25
CA GLU A 320 -8.80 11.96 0.38
C GLU A 320 -8.48 11.16 1.66
N LYS A 321 -7.21 10.96 1.99
CA LYS A 321 -6.76 10.30 3.23
C LYS A 321 -7.28 11.03 4.46
N LEU A 322 -7.18 12.37 4.51
CA LEU A 322 -7.69 13.18 5.62
C LEU A 322 -9.21 13.01 5.79
N ASN A 323 -9.95 13.04 4.69
CA ASN A 323 -11.40 12.79 4.71
C ASN A 323 -11.75 11.39 5.22
N TRP A 324 -10.97 10.38 4.82
CA TRP A 324 -11.15 9.02 5.33
C TRP A 324 -10.90 8.96 6.84
N ILE A 325 -9.80 9.55 7.33
CA ILE A 325 -9.45 9.59 8.75
C ILE A 325 -10.59 10.23 9.55
N LYS A 326 -11.04 11.43 9.14
CA LYS A 326 -12.15 12.15 9.80
C LYS A 326 -13.42 11.32 9.91
N LYS A 327 -13.72 10.48 8.91
CA LYS A 327 -14.97 9.71 8.82
C LYS A 327 -14.91 8.35 9.53
N HIS A 328 -13.75 7.69 9.50
CA HIS A 328 -13.64 6.26 9.81
C HIS A 328 -12.74 5.94 11.00
N PHE A 329 -11.74 6.80 11.31
CA PHE A 329 -10.69 6.49 12.27
C PHE A 329 -11.23 6.08 13.64
N ARG A 330 -12.06 6.92 14.26
CA ARG A 330 -12.59 6.69 15.61
C ARG A 330 -13.41 5.40 15.71
N LYS A 331 -14.33 5.18 14.77
CA LYS A 331 -15.19 3.98 14.75
C LYS A 331 -14.37 2.69 14.62
N LEU A 332 -13.30 2.72 13.83
CA LEU A 332 -12.41 1.57 13.68
C LEU A 332 -11.50 1.38 14.89
N ALA A 333 -11.02 2.46 15.50
CA ALA A 333 -10.27 2.41 16.76
C ALA A 333 -11.10 1.71 17.85
N ASP A 334 -12.33 2.19 18.08
CA ASP A 334 -13.26 1.61 19.06
C ASP A 334 -13.57 0.14 18.74
N PHE A 335 -13.73 -0.21 17.46
CA PHE A 335 -13.94 -1.59 17.04
C PHE A 335 -12.76 -2.48 17.40
N PHE A 336 -11.53 -2.09 17.04
CA PHE A 336 -10.34 -2.89 17.31
C PHE A 336 -10.07 -3.03 18.80
N GLU A 337 -10.21 -1.95 19.57
CA GLU A 337 -10.06 -1.98 21.02
C GLU A 337 -11.02 -2.98 21.67
N ASN A 338 -12.31 -2.95 21.29
CA ASN A 338 -13.31 -3.90 21.79
C ASN A 338 -12.98 -5.37 21.45
N GLN A 339 -12.44 -5.64 20.26
CA GLN A 339 -12.00 -6.99 19.89
C GLN A 339 -10.79 -7.48 20.70
N THR A 340 -9.98 -6.55 21.22
CA THR A 340 -8.82 -6.90 22.04
C THR A 340 -9.15 -7.06 23.53
N THR A 341 -10.18 -6.38 24.04
CA THR A 341 -10.58 -6.44 25.45
C THR A 341 -11.61 -7.54 25.74
N SER A 342 -12.32 -8.03 24.72
CA SER A 342 -13.39 -9.05 24.86
C SER A 342 -12.89 -10.51 24.81
N ARG A 343 -11.62 -10.75 25.09
CA ARG A 343 -10.97 -12.06 25.24
C ARG A 343 -10.00 -11.99 26.40
#